data_AF-A0A660WMY1-F1
#
_entry.id   AF-A0A660WMY1-F1
#
_cell.length_a   1.000
_cell.length_b   1.000
_cell.length_c   1.000
_cell.angle_alpha   90.00
_cell.angle_beta   90.00
_cell.angle_gamma   90.00
#
_symmetry.space_group_name_H-M   'P 1'
#
loop_
_entity.id
_entity.type
_entity.pdbx_description
1 polymer ?
#
loop_
_entity_poly.entity_id
_entity_poly.type
_entity_poly.pdbx_seq_one_letter_code
_entity_poly.pdbx_strand_id
1 'polypeptide(L)' 'AQKQLKIMGIILYFYSRAQQCLEKRIPVTKILQLPVVTDIVRAKSEISDEQLDKFEHLKENIDLEFSKLEKEYGSI' A
#
# COMPACT_ATOMS: atom_id res chain seq x y z
N ALA A 1 6.26 20.36 4.51
CA ALA A 1 6.39 19.81 3.13
C ALA A 1 6.75 18.32 3.12
N GLN A 2 7.63 17.85 4.01
CA GLN A 2 8.12 16.46 4.04
C GLN A 2 7.01 15.41 4.14
N LYS A 3 5.98 15.62 4.99
CA LYS A 3 4.81 14.73 5.09
C LYS A 3 4.04 14.58 3.78
N GLN A 4 3.83 15.68 3.05
CA GLN A 4 3.12 15.65 1.76
C GLN A 4 3.89 14.85 0.70
N LEU A 5 5.22 14.96 0.70
CA LEU A 5 6.07 14.15 -0.17
C LEU A 5 6.04 12.66 0.21
N LYS A 6 6.06 12.36 1.52
CA LYS A 6 5.99 10.98 2.03
C LYS A 6 4.67 10.31 1.68
N ILE A 7 3.52 10.97 1.91
CA ILE A 7 2.21 10.38 1.54
C ILE A 7 2.09 10.18 0.02
N MET A 8 2.59 11.11 -0.79
CA MET A 8 2.61 10.95 -2.24
C MET A 8 3.47 9.74 -2.66
N GLY A 9 4.63 9.58 -2.03
CA GLY A 9 5.49 8.41 -2.21
C GLY A 9 4.78 7.10 -1.91
N ILE A 10 4.01 7.03 -0.82
CA ILE A 10 3.21 5.85 -0.47
C ILE A 10 2.12 5.57 -1.49
N ILE A 11 1.39 6.59 -1.96
CA ILE A 11 0.33 6.41 -2.96
C ILE A 11 0.92 5.87 -4.27
N LEU A 12 2.03 6.44 -4.74
CA LEU A 12 2.73 5.96 -5.93
C LEU A 12 3.29 4.55 -5.74
N TYR A 13 3.77 4.23 -4.54
CA TYR A 13 4.26 2.89 -4.22
C TYR A 13 3.14 1.85 -4.25
N PHE A 14 2.01 2.14 -3.61
CA PHE A 14 0.81 1.30 -3.67
C PHE A 14 0.36 1.10 -5.13
N TYR A 15 0.32 2.17 -5.92
CA TYR A 15 -0.03 2.10 -7.34
C TYR A 15 0.90 1.16 -8.12
N SER A 16 2.22 1.26 -7.91
CA SER A 16 3.19 0.38 -8.56
C SER A 16 2.99 -1.10 -8.18
N ARG A 17 2.78 -1.39 -6.89
CA ARG A 17 2.47 -2.77 -6.42
C ARG A 17 1.15 -3.28 -7.01
N ALA A 18 0.14 -2.43 -7.10
CA ALA A 18 -1.14 -2.76 -7.73
C ALA A 18 -0.97 -3.12 -9.21
N GLN A 19 -0.19 -2.36 -9.98
CA GLN A 19 0.08 -2.68 -11.38
C GLN A 19 0.72 -4.06 -11.55
N GLN A 20 1.71 -4.41 -10.72
CA GLN A 20 2.36 -5.73 -10.75
C GLN A 20 1.36 -6.88 -10.48
N CYS A 21 0.42 -6.69 -9.55
CA CYS A 21 -0.65 -7.66 -9.31
C CYS A 21 -1.63 -7.77 -10.48
N LEU A 22 -1.99 -6.64 -11.10
CA LEU A 22 -2.89 -6.62 -12.26
C LEU A 22 -2.27 -7.34 -13.45
N GLU A 23 -0.95 -7.21 -13.68
CA GLU A 23 -0.20 -7.96 -14.70
C GLU A 23 -0.28 -9.47 -14.48
N LYS A 24 -0.39 -9.92 -13.21
CA LYS A 24 -0.60 -11.31 -12.81
C LYS A 24 -2.07 -11.75 -12.85
N ARG A 25 -2.96 -10.95 -13.48
CA ARG A 25 -4.41 -11.18 -13.58
C ARG A 25 -5.13 -11.24 -12.22
N ILE A 26 -4.54 -10.69 -11.17
CA ILE A 26 -5.20 -10.58 -9.87
C ILE A 26 -6.31 -9.52 -9.99
N PRO A 27 -7.57 -9.82 -9.60
CA PRO A 27 -8.67 -8.87 -9.75
C PRO A 27 -8.46 -7.57 -8.96
N VAL A 28 -8.74 -6.43 -9.59
CA VAL A 28 -8.67 -5.11 -8.94
C VAL A 28 -9.53 -5.03 -7.67
N THR A 29 -10.67 -5.73 -7.64
CA THR A 29 -11.55 -5.78 -6.46
C THR A 29 -10.88 -6.37 -5.24
N LYS A 30 -9.96 -7.32 -5.42
CA LYS A 30 -9.19 -7.93 -4.32
C LYS A 30 -8.12 -6.99 -3.81
N ILE A 31 -7.45 -6.27 -4.72
CA ILE A 31 -6.47 -5.24 -4.37
C ILE A 31 -7.15 -4.13 -3.55
N LEU A 32 -8.35 -3.68 -3.95
CA LEU A 32 -9.09 -2.63 -3.25
C LEU A 32 -9.66 -3.08 -1.89
N GLN A 33 -9.78 -4.39 -1.64
CA GLN A 33 -10.21 -4.95 -0.37
C GLN A 33 -9.07 -5.11 0.65
N LEU A 34 -7.82 -4.88 0.24
CA LEU A 34 -6.67 -4.96 1.14
C LEU A 34 -6.82 -3.93 2.29
N PRO A 35 -6.69 -4.35 3.56
CA PRO A 35 -6.71 -3.46 4.71
C PRO A 35 -5.83 -2.22 4.56
N VAL A 36 -4.67 -2.35 3.90
CA VAL A 36 -3.74 -1.25 3.69
C VAL A 36 -4.33 -0.07 2.91
N VAL A 37 -5.37 -0.28 2.11
CA VAL A 37 -6.09 0.82 1.43
C VAL A 37 -6.70 1.78 2.45
N THR A 38 -7.31 1.24 3.51
CA THR A 38 -7.90 2.04 4.58
C THR A 38 -6.81 2.75 5.39
N ASP A 39 -5.68 2.08 5.63
CA ASP A 39 -4.55 2.65 6.36
C ASP A 39 -3.92 3.84 5.62
N ILE A 40 -3.78 3.76 4.28
CA ILE A 40 -3.28 4.87 3.45
C ILE A 40 -4.21 6.09 3.53
N VAL A 41 -5.53 5.87 3.49
CA VAL A 41 -6.52 6.95 3.61
C VAL A 41 -6.41 7.64 4.97
N ARG A 42 -6.29 6.87 6.05
CA ARG A 42 -6.14 7.37 7.43
C ARG A 42 -4.80 8.05 7.68
N ALA A 43 -3.72 7.55 7.08
CA ALA A 43 -2.37 8.09 7.25
C ALA A 43 -2.26 9.59 6.90
N LYS A 44 -3.06 10.07 5.94
CA LYS A 44 -3.13 11.49 5.58
C LYS A 44 -3.51 12.37 6.78
N SER A 45 -4.46 11.93 7.60
CA SER A 45 -4.95 12.64 8.79
C SER A 45 -4.22 12.29 10.08
N GLU A 46 -3.80 11.03 10.27
CA GLU A 46 -3.34 10.53 11.57
C GLU A 46 -1.83 10.66 11.80
N ILE A 47 -1.01 10.65 10.75
CA ILE A 47 0.44 10.77 10.90
C ILE A 47 0.83 12.24 11.04
N SER A 48 1.40 12.64 12.18
CA SER A 48 1.95 13.98 12.38
C SER A 48 3.34 14.11 11.77
N ASP A 49 3.85 15.35 11.65
CA ASP A 49 5.20 15.62 11.14
C ASP A 49 6.32 15.05 12.05
N GLU A 50 5.99 14.66 13.28
CA GLU A 50 6.91 14.05 14.25
C GLU A 50 6.97 12.52 14.13
N GLN A 51 6.04 11.90 13.38
CA GLN A 51 5.86 10.46 13.26
C GLN A 51 6.09 9.96 11.83
N LEU A 52 7.05 10.55 11.12
CA LEU A 52 7.31 10.23 9.72
C LEU A 52 7.82 8.80 9.49
N ASP A 53 8.35 8.16 10.55
CA ASP A 53 8.72 6.75 10.60
C ASP A 53 7.53 5.80 10.31
N LYS A 54 6.31 6.21 10.69
CA LYS A 54 5.08 5.45 10.39
C LYS A 54 4.83 5.26 8.89
N PHE A 55 5.39 6.11 8.03
CA PHE A 55 5.29 5.90 6.58
C PHE A 55 6.12 4.69 6.12
N GLU A 56 7.26 4.40 6.76
CA GLU A 56 8.05 3.23 6.43
C GLU A 56 7.30 1.94 6.84
N HIS A 57 6.67 1.93 8.01
CA HIS A 57 5.79 0.83 8.43
C HIS A 57 4.59 0.64 7.49
N LEU A 58 4.00 1.74 7.00
CA LEU A 58 2.92 1.65 6.03
C LEU A 58 3.40 1.01 4.71
N LYS A 59 4.63 1.32 4.29
CA LYS A 59 5.26 0.70 3.12
C LYS A 59 5.49 -0.81 3.34
N GLU A 60 6.00 -1.20 4.51
CA GLU A 60 6.17 -2.61 4.88
C GLU A 60 4.83 -3.37 4.88
N ASN A 61 3.76 -2.73 5.37
CA ASN A 61 2.41 -3.30 5.34
C ASN A 61 1.89 -3.48 3.91
N ILE A 62 2.11 -2.50 3.02
CA ILE A 62 1.81 -2.66 1.59
C ILE A 62 2.52 -3.91 1.08
N ASP A 63 3.83 -4.04 1.33
CA ASP A 63 4.59 -5.18 0.82
C ASP A 63 4.09 -6.52 1.34
N LEU A 64 3.75 -6.58 2.62
CA LEU A 64 3.22 -7.78 3.25
C LEU A 64 1.88 -8.20 2.63
N GLU A 65 0.94 -7.27 2.49
CA GLU A 65 -0.40 -7.58 1.97
C GLU A 65 -0.39 -7.96 0.50
N PHE A 66 0.37 -7.23 -0.32
CA PHE A 66 0.55 -7.57 -1.73
C PHE A 66 1.23 -8.93 -1.89
N SER A 67 2.29 -9.22 -1.12
CA SER A 67 2.97 -10.52 -1.21
C SER A 67 2.08 -11.68 -0.77
N LYS A 68 1.19 -11.47 0.21
CA LYS A 68 0.18 -12.46 0.60
C LYS A 68 -0.81 -12.71 -0.53
N LEU A 69 -1.33 -11.63 -1.13
CA LEU A 69 -2.26 -11.71 -2.25
C LEU A 69 -1.63 -12.43 -3.46
N GLU A 70 -0.38 -12.10 -3.79
CA GLU A 70 0.36 -12.77 -4.87
C GLU A 70 0.57 -14.26 -4.61
N LYS A 71 0.80 -14.68 -3.36
CA LYS A 71 0.92 -16.10 -2.99
C LYS A 71 -0.40 -16.84 -3.09
N GLU A 72 -1.51 -16.19 -2.70
CA GLU A 72 -2.87 -16.75 -2.83
C GLU A 72 -3.20 -17.06 -4.30
N TYR A 73 -2.81 -16.17 -5.22
CA TYR A 73 -3.09 -16.33 -6.65
C TYR A 73 -2.01 -17.10 -7.43
N GLY A 74 -0.76 -17.08 -6.98
CA GLY A 74 0.37 -17.79 -7.61
C GLY A 74 0.49 -19.26 -7.22
N SER A 75 -0.35 -19.74 -6.30
CA SER A 75 -0.47 -21.17 -5.95
C SER A 75 -1.58 -21.89 -6.74
N ILE A 76 -2.12 -21.25 -7.79
CA ILE A 76 -3.16 -21.77 -8.69
C ILE A 76 -2.53 -22.18 -10.03
#